data_AF-A0A9E5LPD4-F1
#
_entry.id   AF-A0A9E5LPD4-F1
#
_cell.length_a   1.000
_cell.length_b   1.000
_cell.length_c   1.000
_cell.angle_alpha   90.00
_cell.angle_beta   90.00
_cell.angle_gamma   90.00
#
_symmetry.space_group_name_H-M   'P 1'
#
loop_
_entity.id
_entity.type
_entity.pdbx_description
1 polymer ?
#
loop_
_entity_poly.entity_id
_entity_poly.type
_entity_poly.pdbx_seq_one_letter_code
_entity_poly.pdbx_strand_id
1 'polypeptide(L)'
;WQKADLRSLVARDAAGTEVRVMTENLPLAWGYPLLDSELGPEGPIRQGNCLLFGQHFDLKPRERAEFRIKISFFPGQGGIAA
;
A
#
# COMPACT_ATOMS: atom_id res chain seq x y z
N TRP A 1 0.03 -11.32 1.49
CA TRP A 1 0.80 -11.46 2.74
C TRP A 1 0.20 -10.54 3.82
N GLN A 2 0.41 -10.86 5.11
CA GLN A 2 -0.15 -10.12 6.25
C GLN A 2 0.97 -9.72 7.22
N LYS A 3 0.91 -8.51 7.78
CA LYS A 3 1.78 -8.04 8.87
C LYS A 3 0.99 -7.31 9.95
N ALA A 4 1.41 -7.48 11.19
CA ALA A 4 0.99 -6.69 12.35
C ALA A 4 2.10 -5.71 12.75
N ASP A 5 1.73 -4.69 13.53
CA ASP A 5 2.60 -3.62 14.04
C ASP A 5 3.37 -2.84 12.95
N LEU A 6 2.75 -2.73 11.77
CA LEU A 6 3.37 -2.08 10.63
C LEU A 6 3.36 -0.55 10.79
N ARG A 7 4.52 0.06 10.98
CA ARG A 7 4.66 1.53 11.03
C ARG A 7 4.83 2.17 9.65
N SER A 8 5.44 1.44 8.72
CA SER A 8 5.63 1.90 7.35
C SER A 8 5.67 0.74 6.36
N LEU A 9 5.21 1.01 5.16
CA LEU A 9 5.33 0.16 3.99
C LEU A 9 6.15 0.89 2.93
N VAL A 10 7.09 0.19 2.32
CA VAL A 10 7.88 0.70 1.21
C VAL A 10 7.64 -0.21 0.01
N ALA A 11 7.15 0.36 -1.08
CA ALA A 11 7.02 -0.30 -2.36
C ALA A 11 7.94 0.40 -3.37
N ARG A 12 8.61 -0.35 -4.23
CA ARG A 12 9.49 0.18 -5.27
C ARG A 12 9.11 -0.40 -6.61
N ASP A 13 9.04 0.44 -7.64
CA ASP A 13 8.85 -0.02 -9.02
C ASP A 13 10.19 -0.38 -9.68
N ALA A 14 10.13 -0.91 -10.90
CA ALA A 14 11.32 -1.26 -11.68
C ALA A 14 12.15 -0.04 -12.10
N ALA A 15 11.55 1.15 -12.17
CA ALA A 15 12.22 2.41 -12.47
C ALA A 15 12.93 3.03 -11.24
N GLY A 16 12.84 2.37 -10.08
CA GLY A 16 13.45 2.83 -8.83
C GLY A 16 12.63 3.87 -8.07
N THR A 17 11.41 4.19 -8.52
CA THR A 17 10.48 5.03 -7.78
C THR A 17 10.05 4.30 -6.52
N GLU A 18 10.24 4.95 -5.38
CA GLU A 18 9.83 4.44 -4.08
C GLU A 18 8.56 5.15 -3.61
N VAL A 19 7.56 4.35 -3.22
CA VAL A 19 6.37 4.81 -2.53
C VAL A 19 6.46 4.35 -1.09
N ARG A 20 6.40 5.31 -0.16
CA ARG A 20 6.34 5.04 1.28
C ARG A 20 4.95 5.37 1.80
N VAL A 21 4.34 4.40 2.46
CA VAL A 21 3.07 4.57 3.17
C VAL A 21 3.34 4.46 4.66
N MET A 22 2.93 5.46 5.43
CA MET A 22 3.02 5.44 6.89
C MET A 22 1.64 5.64 7.48
N THR A 23 1.40 4.97 8.60
CA THR A 23 0.16 5.09 9.36
C THR A 23 0.50 5.24 10.83
N GLU A 24 -0.24 6.10 11.53
CA GLU A 24 -0.02 6.39 12.95
C GLU A 24 -0.77 5.40 13.85
N ASN A 25 -1.94 4.92 13.41
CA ASN A 25 -2.87 4.15 14.24
C ASN A 25 -3.50 2.94 13.54
N LEU A 26 -3.00 2.49 12.38
CA LEU A 26 -3.47 1.26 11.72
C LEU A 26 -2.39 0.17 11.81
N PRO A 27 -2.40 -0.69 12.86
CA PRO A 27 -1.32 -1.67 13.08
C PRO A 27 -1.36 -2.85 12.11
N LEU A 28 -2.49 -3.07 11.40
CA LEU A 28 -2.66 -4.20 10.51
C LEU A 28 -2.44 -3.79 9.06
N ALA A 29 -1.73 -4.62 8.32
CA ALA A 29 -1.58 -4.47 6.89
C ALA A 29 -1.72 -5.80 6.14
N TRP A 30 -2.45 -5.77 5.03
CA TRP A 30 -2.55 -6.87 4.07
C TRP A 30 -2.14 -6.37 2.68
N GLY A 31 -1.43 -7.23 1.95
CA GLY A 31 -1.06 -6.97 0.56
C GLY A 31 -1.42 -8.15 -0.34
N TYR A 32 -2.00 -7.86 -1.50
CA TYR A 32 -2.27 -8.85 -2.54
C TYR A 32 -2.05 -8.25 -3.94
N PRO A 33 -1.67 -9.05 -4.94
CA PRO A 33 -1.56 -8.57 -6.32
C PRO A 33 -2.93 -8.14 -6.83
N LEU A 34 -2.99 -6.99 -7.51
CA LEU A 34 -4.15 -6.61 -8.28
C LEU A 34 -4.01 -7.28 -9.65
N LEU A 35 -4.95 -8.16 -9.97
CA LEU A 35 -4.99 -8.87 -11.24
C LEU A 35 -6.11 -8.29 -12.09
N ASP A 36 -5.86 -8.20 -13.38
CA ASP A 36 -6.86 -7.85 -14.37
C ASP A 36 -7.96 -8.92 -14.42
N SER A 37 -9.18 -8.51 -14.78
CA SER A 37 -10.27 -9.44 -15.08
C SER A 37 -10.04 -10.20 -16.38
N GLU A 38 -9.30 -9.60 -17.32
CA GLU A 38 -8.92 -10.24 -18.58
C GLU A 38 -7.65 -11.09 -18.39
N LEU A 39 -7.63 -12.24 -19.06
CA LEU A 39 -6.46 -13.11 -19.10
C LEU A 39 -5.57 -12.70 -20.26
N GLY A 40 -4.28 -12.54 -19.99
CA GLY A 40 -3.25 -12.39 -21.00
C GLY A 40 -2.80 -13.76 -21.55
N PRO A 41 -1.89 -13.75 -22.54
CA PRO A 41 -1.36 -14.96 -23.17
C PRO A 41 -0.71 -15.95 -22.18
N GLU A 42 -0.18 -15.45 -21.07
CA GLU A 42 0.51 -16.24 -20.04
C GLU A 42 -0.31 -16.37 -18.73
N GLY A 43 -1.59 -15.97 -18.74
CA GLY A 43 -2.46 -16.01 -17.56
C GLY A 43 -2.83 -14.63 -17.01
N PRO A 44 -3.18 -14.52 -15.71
CA PRO A 44 -3.66 -13.27 -15.12
C PRO A 44 -2.65 -12.13 -15.24
N ILE A 45 -3.10 -11.00 -15.80
CA ILE A 45 -2.26 -9.82 -15.97
C ILE A 45 -2.17 -9.08 -14.63
N ARG A 46 -0.96 -8.87 -14.11
CA ARG A 46 -0.76 -8.13 -12.87
C ARG A 46 -0.75 -6.62 -13.14
N GLN A 47 -1.78 -5.93 -12.65
CA GLN A 47 -1.94 -4.48 -12.73
C GLN A 47 -1.20 -3.74 -11.59
N GLY A 48 -0.85 -4.45 -10.51
CA GLY A 48 -0.10 -3.86 -9.40
C GLY A 48 -0.24 -4.62 -8.10
N ASN A 49 -0.19 -3.89 -6.99
CA ASN A 49 -0.47 -4.40 -5.65
C ASN A 49 -1.58 -3.57 -5.01
N CYS A 50 -2.54 -4.24 -4.38
CA CYS A 50 -3.43 -3.61 -3.42
C CYS A 50 -2.82 -3.72 -2.02
N LEU A 51 -2.95 -2.64 -1.24
CA LEU A 51 -2.52 -2.57 0.15
C LEU A 51 -3.71 -2.12 0.99
N LEU A 52 -4.07 -2.91 2.00
CA LEU A 52 -5.11 -2.59 2.96
C LEU A 52 -4.47 -2.35 4.31
N PHE A 53 -4.82 -1.24 4.95
CA PHE A 53 -4.45 -0.92 6.32
C PHE A 53 -5.70 -0.99 7.19
N GLY A 54 -5.54 -1.48 8.41
CA GLY A 54 -6.68 -1.65 9.31
C GLY A 54 -6.31 -1.67 10.78
N GLN A 55 -7.36 -1.62 11.59
CA GLN A 55 -7.34 -1.80 13.03
C GLN A 55 -8.65 -2.49 13.41
N HIS A 56 -8.63 -3.36 14.41
CA HIS A 56 -9.87 -3.81 15.04
C HIS A 56 -10.45 -2.68 15.87
N PHE A 57 -11.73 -2.37 15.65
CA PHE A 57 -12.44 -1.39 16.45
C PHE A 57 -13.59 -2.06 17.20
N ASP A 58 -13.74 -1.72 18.47
CA ASP A 58 -14.92 -2.01 19.27
C ASP A 58 -15.64 -0.68 19.56
N LEU A 59 -16.25 -0.12 18.51
CA LEU A 59 -16.93 1.17 18.59
C LEU A 59 -18.30 1.01 19.24
N LYS A 60 -18.58 1.85 20.24
CA LYS A 60 -19.92 1.96 20.83
C LYS A 60 -20.82 2.83 19.94
N PRO A 61 -22.15 2.79 20.13
CA PRO A 61 -23.05 3.67 19.42
C PRO A 61 -22.62 5.15 19.56
N ARG A 62 -22.52 5.84 18.42
CA ARG A 62 -22.10 7.26 18.28
C ARG A 62 -20.60 7.53 18.40
N GLU A 63 -19.76 6.52 18.63
CA GLU A 63 -18.31 6.68 18.51
C GLU A 63 -17.86 6.69 17.04
N ARG A 64 -16.73 7.34 16.78
CA ARG A 64 -16.10 7.41 15.45
C ARG A 64 -14.62 7.08 15.61
N ALA A 65 -14.08 6.35 14.63
CA ALA A 65 -12.65 6.17 14.47
C ALA A 65 -12.13 7.17 13.43
N GLU A 66 -10.98 7.77 13.72
CA GLU A 66 -10.25 8.61 12.78
C GLU A 66 -8.87 7.99 12.55
N PHE A 67 -8.38 8.02 11.33
CA PHE A 67 -7.06 7.50 10.98
C PHE A 67 -6.36 8.43 10.01
N ARG A 68 -5.03 8.42 10.07
CA ARG A 68 -4.18 9.19 9.17
C ARG A 68 -3.23 8.27 8.44
N ILE A 69 -3.22 8.42 7.12
CA ILE A 69 -2.29 7.73 6.23
C ILE A 69 -1.48 8.81 5.50
N LYS A 70 -0.15 8.74 5.62
CA LYS A 70 0.76 9.57 4.84
C LYS A 70 1.36 8.74 3.73
N ILE A 71 1.18 9.20 2.49
CA ILE A 71 1.78 8.60 1.30
C ILE A 71 2.86 9.57 0.81
N SER A 72 4.05 9.05 0.53
CA SER A 72 5.19 9.83 0.04
C SER A 72 5.79 9.15 -1.18
N PHE A 73 6.09 9.94 -2.20
CA PHE A 73 6.67 9.49 -3.46
C PHE A 73 8.11 10.00 -3.54
N PHE A 74 9.04 9.09 -3.78
CA PHE A 74 10.45 9.37 -3.97
C PHE A 74 10.81 8.91 -5.38
N PRO A 75 11.02 9.83 -6.33
CA PRO A 75 11.41 9.45 -7.68
C PRO A 75 12.75 8.69 -7.64
N GLY A 76 12.87 7.65 -8.46
CA GLY A 76 14.14 6.97 -8.66
C GLY A 76 15.18 7.93 -9.20
N GLN A 77 16.47 7.71 -8.90
CA GLN A 77 17.55 8.47 -9.53
C GLN A 77 17.66 8.06 -11.00
N GLY A 78 16.84 8.67 -11.84
CA GLY A 78 16.75 8.44 -13.28
C GLY A 78 16.35 9.70 -14.02
N GLY A 79 17.26 10.69 -14.04
CA GLY A 79 17.29 11.76 -15.04
C GLY A 79 16.87 13.16 -14.59
N ILE A 80 17.75 13.89 -13.90
CA ILE A 80 18.09 15.24 -14.38
C ILE A 80 19.45 15.05 -15.07
N ALA A 81 19.43 14.90 -16.39
CA ALA A 81 20.49 15.49 -17.18
C ALA A 81 20.19 17.00 -17.25
N ALA A 82 21.24 17.79 -17.10
CA ALA A 82 21.25 19.25 -16.94
C ALA A 82 20.37 20.02 -17.94
#